data_AF-A0A8C3XNE1-F1
#
_entry.id   AF-A0A8C3XNE1-F1
#
_cell.length_a   1.000
_cell.length_b   1.000
_cell.length_c   1.000
_cell.angle_alpha   90.00
_cell.angle_beta   90.00
_cell.angle_gamma   90.00
#
_symmetry.space_group_name_H-M   'P 1'
#
loop_
_entity.id
_entity.type
_entity.pdbx_description
1 polymer ?
#
loop_
_entity_poly.entity_id
_entity_poly.type
_entity_poly.pdbx_seq_one_letter_code
_entity_poly.pdbx_strand_id
1 'polypeptide(L)'
;ILKHVENAKPSSDLFLILFKIGLCLNLRNLPWYVPANPNTFFPRCYGICMDDEKHDFIEDFRNTAACSILKWVINLNACDKKTQKSKGKVNKEDVGRKKDPDEKEIKQLPGKLIDMACQVCETYLGQLEHEDIDTAMDTSAVLSEEEWKDLTEQYYCLIHEGAVICSAHNYITQCQKILSKIMSTNPQRDIDGNHNIWIIKPGAKSRGREIVCKNRLDDILKLVEATDQFPVKDHKWVVQKYIETPLLIYDTKFDIRQWFLVTDWNPLTIWFYKESYLRFSTQRFSLDNLDSSIHLCNNSIQKQYKNAADRNPLLPWHNMWTSTKFQEYLQKRGRGNMWRNFIYPSMKKAITYTMRMAQESVEARKSSFELYGADFILGEDYKPWLIEINTSPTMFPSTPVTAELCAQVQEDTIKVVIEKKHDKNWDTGKFELLWRQPLLDLPPFNVTDLFVEGVGIKTSRQKAAPITNFNFLDTLARIPQTTQCASPNHEKQGQSIGTVNNKQNIKMKIEKAIFCTLPNSPGQL
;
A
#
# COMPACT_ATOMS: atom_id res chain seq x y z
N ILE A 1 14.06 -21.86 25.92
CA ILE A 1 14.34 -20.66 25.10
C ILE A 1 13.09 -20.14 24.35
N LEU A 2 11.95 -20.84 24.36
CA LEU A 2 10.69 -20.44 23.69
C LEU A 2 9.62 -19.80 24.61
N LYS A 3 10.00 -19.05 25.67
CA LYS A 3 9.03 -18.43 26.60
C LYS A 3 9.29 -16.96 26.95
N HIS A 4 10.09 -16.26 26.15
CA HIS A 4 10.48 -14.86 26.43
C HIS A 4 10.25 -13.86 25.29
N VAL A 5 9.43 -14.20 24.28
CA VAL A 5 9.17 -13.30 23.14
C VAL A 5 7.81 -12.59 23.22
N GLU A 6 6.96 -12.86 24.21
CA GLU A 6 5.61 -12.26 24.28
C GLU A 6 5.54 -10.80 24.78
N ASN A 7 6.65 -10.18 25.21
CA ASN A 7 6.64 -8.81 25.77
C ASN A 7 7.61 -7.82 25.13
N ALA A 8 8.15 -8.10 23.94
CA ALA A 8 8.85 -7.07 23.18
C ALA A 8 7.80 -6.15 22.53
N LYS A 9 7.65 -4.92 23.06
CA LYS A 9 7.04 -3.84 22.26
C LYS A 9 7.80 -3.80 20.92
N PRO A 10 7.12 -3.83 19.76
CA PRO A 10 7.81 -3.62 18.50
C PRO A 10 8.56 -2.30 18.61
N SER A 11 9.84 -2.29 18.23
CA SER A 11 10.59 -1.04 18.11
C SER A 11 9.80 -0.11 17.20
N SER A 12 9.81 1.18 17.51
CA SER A 12 9.17 2.28 16.76
C SER A 12 9.37 2.21 15.24
N ASP A 13 10.43 1.55 14.82
CA ASP A 13 10.94 1.49 13.44
C ASP A 13 10.20 0.43 12.59
N LEU A 14 9.52 -0.53 13.23
CA LEU A 14 8.74 -1.58 12.56
C LEU A 14 7.34 -1.12 12.14
N PHE A 15 6.93 0.13 12.42
CA PHE A 15 5.58 0.63 12.15
C PHE A 15 5.26 0.76 10.64
N LEU A 16 6.30 0.84 9.80
CA LEU A 16 6.23 1.43 8.45
C LEU A 16 5.75 0.50 7.34
N ILE A 17 5.92 -0.82 7.48
CA ILE A 17 5.44 -1.82 6.51
C ILE A 17 4.46 -2.82 7.13
N LEU A 18 4.37 -2.86 8.45
CA LEU A 18 3.57 -3.85 9.18
C LEU A 18 2.14 -3.42 9.37
N PHE A 19 1.93 -2.12 9.54
CA PHE A 19 0.61 -1.56 9.59
C PHE A 19 0.16 -1.16 8.21
N LYS A 20 -1.13 -1.39 7.95
CA LYS A 20 -1.73 -1.06 6.65
C LYS A 20 -1.53 0.41 6.33
N ILE A 21 -1.60 1.27 7.35
CA ILE A 21 -1.37 2.70 7.20
C ILE A 21 0.09 3.02 6.90
N GLY A 22 1.04 2.32 7.53
CA GLY A 22 2.46 2.44 7.22
C GLY A 22 2.71 2.12 5.75
N LEU A 23 2.29 0.95 5.28
CA LEU A 23 2.48 0.54 3.89
C LEU A 23 1.83 1.54 2.91
N CYS A 24 0.65 2.03 3.25
CA CYS A 24 -0.13 3.00 2.48
C CYS A 24 0.63 4.33 2.29
N LEU A 25 1.07 4.96 3.38
CA LEU A 25 1.75 6.26 3.36
C LEU A 25 3.13 6.17 2.71
N ASN A 26 3.85 5.09 3.01
CA ASN A 26 5.24 4.93 2.59
C ASN A 26 5.40 4.58 1.11
N LEU A 27 4.48 3.80 0.53
CA LEU A 27 4.55 3.47 -0.89
C LEU A 27 4.39 4.70 -1.80
N ARG A 28 3.79 5.79 -1.33
CA ARG A 28 3.72 7.05 -2.09
C ARG A 28 5.10 7.68 -2.29
N ASN A 29 6.01 7.47 -1.34
CA ASN A 29 7.40 7.94 -1.43
C ASN A 29 8.30 6.98 -2.23
N LEU A 30 7.76 5.86 -2.75
CA LEU A 30 8.53 4.88 -3.52
C LEU A 30 9.39 5.48 -4.65
N PRO A 31 8.93 6.48 -5.43
CA PRO A 31 9.72 7.10 -6.48
C PRO A 31 11.08 7.67 -6.02
N TRP A 32 11.23 8.02 -4.74
CA TRP A 32 12.50 8.51 -4.18
C TRP A 32 13.54 7.39 -4.01
N TYR A 33 13.08 6.15 -3.87
CA TYR A 33 13.92 4.98 -3.62
C TYR A 33 14.17 4.13 -4.87
N VAL A 34 13.18 4.12 -5.76
CA VAL A 34 13.12 3.30 -6.96
C VAL A 34 12.34 4.07 -8.03
N PRO A 35 12.79 4.14 -9.30
CA PRO A 35 12.04 4.74 -10.40
C PRO A 35 10.85 3.84 -10.80
N ALA A 36 9.85 3.75 -9.93
CA ALA A 36 8.69 2.89 -10.08
C ALA A 36 7.44 3.57 -9.53
N ASN A 37 6.34 3.45 -10.27
CA ASN A 37 5.04 3.95 -9.83
C ASN A 37 4.35 2.93 -8.91
N PRO A 38 4.08 3.24 -7.63
CA PRO A 38 3.42 2.33 -6.70
C PRO A 38 2.01 1.93 -7.16
N ASN A 39 1.33 2.80 -7.91
CA ASN A 39 -0.01 2.54 -8.43
C ASN A 39 -0.05 1.42 -9.48
N THR A 40 1.11 0.90 -9.90
CA THR A 40 1.19 -0.25 -10.81
C THR A 40 1.14 -1.59 -10.10
N PHE A 41 1.21 -1.67 -8.77
CA PHE A 41 1.17 -2.94 -8.05
C PHE A 41 0.53 -2.87 -6.66
N PHE A 42 0.15 -1.68 -6.19
CA PHE A 42 -0.53 -1.48 -4.91
C PHE A 42 -1.81 -0.66 -5.14
N PRO A 43 -3.01 -1.17 -4.81
CA PRO A 43 -4.24 -0.41 -4.96
C PRO A 43 -4.21 0.85 -4.11
N ARG A 44 -4.65 1.97 -4.69
CA ARG A 44 -4.65 3.29 -4.05
C ARG A 44 -5.40 3.26 -2.73
N CYS A 45 -4.89 4.05 -1.80
CA CYS A 45 -5.12 3.87 -0.39
C CYS A 45 -4.94 5.20 0.34
N TYR A 46 -5.80 5.49 1.32
CA TYR A 46 -5.81 6.73 2.09
C TYR A 46 -5.98 6.47 3.59
N GLY A 47 -5.29 7.26 4.40
CA GLY A 47 -5.43 7.24 5.85
C GLY A 47 -6.44 8.29 6.33
N ILE A 48 -7.74 7.97 6.39
CA ILE A 48 -8.82 8.95 6.74
C ILE A 48 -8.63 9.61 8.11
N CYS A 49 -7.72 9.13 8.96
CA CYS A 49 -7.38 9.82 10.21
C CYS A 49 -6.69 11.19 10.01
N MET A 50 -6.20 11.51 8.81
CA MET A 50 -5.62 12.81 8.47
C MET A 50 -6.62 13.57 7.56
N ASP A 51 -6.82 14.86 7.82
CA ASP A 51 -7.85 15.65 7.13
C ASP A 51 -7.56 15.85 5.63
N ASP A 52 -6.29 15.98 5.27
CA ASP A 52 -5.79 16.02 3.89
C ASP A 52 -6.09 14.69 3.16
N GLU A 53 -5.71 13.57 3.77
CA GLU A 53 -6.00 12.23 3.25
C GLU A 53 -7.50 11.94 3.09
N LYS A 54 -8.31 12.45 4.03
CA LYS A 54 -9.76 12.34 3.99
C LYS A 54 -10.31 13.12 2.79
N HIS A 55 -9.78 14.31 2.52
CA HIS A 55 -10.17 15.12 1.37
C HIS A 55 -9.82 14.43 0.05
N ASP A 56 -8.58 13.96 -0.10
CA ASP A 56 -8.11 13.23 -1.28
C ASP A 56 -8.97 11.99 -1.55
N PHE A 57 -9.35 11.26 -0.49
CA PHE A 57 -10.25 10.11 -0.60
C PHE A 57 -11.64 10.51 -1.11
N ILE A 58 -12.22 11.60 -0.60
CA ILE A 58 -13.55 12.08 -1.03
C ILE A 58 -13.51 12.47 -2.51
N GLU A 59 -12.46 13.18 -2.95
CA GLU A 59 -12.28 13.56 -4.34
C GLU A 59 -12.11 12.33 -5.25
N ASP A 60 -11.28 11.36 -4.87
CA ASP A 60 -11.11 10.13 -5.65
C ASP A 60 -12.39 9.30 -5.69
N PHE A 61 -13.15 9.23 -4.60
CA PHE A 61 -14.46 8.57 -4.59
C PHE A 61 -15.39 9.23 -5.63
N ARG A 62 -15.46 10.57 -5.63
CA ARG A 62 -16.28 11.37 -6.55
C ARG A 62 -15.84 11.20 -8.01
N ASN A 63 -14.54 11.28 -8.29
CA ASN A 63 -13.97 11.05 -9.62
C ASN A 63 -14.21 9.63 -10.12
N THR A 64 -14.12 8.63 -9.24
CA THR A 64 -14.41 7.22 -9.55
C THR A 64 -15.90 7.01 -9.84
N ALA A 65 -16.80 7.70 -9.14
CA ALA A 65 -18.24 7.68 -9.42
C ALA A 65 -18.55 8.28 -10.81
N ALA A 66 -17.97 9.44 -11.15
CA ALA A 66 -18.11 10.06 -12.47
C ALA A 66 -17.60 9.14 -13.59
N CYS A 67 -16.41 8.54 -13.41
CA CYS A 67 -15.89 7.54 -14.35
C CYS A 67 -16.84 6.34 -14.52
N SER A 68 -17.49 5.90 -13.44
CA SER A 68 -18.42 4.76 -13.47
C SER A 68 -19.70 5.08 -14.26
N ILE A 69 -20.19 6.34 -14.22
CA ILE A 69 -21.28 6.80 -15.10
C ILE A 69 -20.86 6.68 -16.56
N LEU A 70 -19.65 7.14 -16.92
CA LEU A 70 -19.16 7.01 -18.31
C LEU A 70 -19.03 5.54 -18.73
N LYS A 71 -18.55 4.66 -17.84
CA LYS A 71 -18.46 3.21 -18.10
C LYS A 71 -19.84 2.59 -18.32
N TRP A 72 -20.84 3.00 -17.55
CA TRP A 72 -22.23 2.57 -17.72
C TRP A 72 -22.77 2.92 -19.11
N VAL A 73 -22.54 4.16 -19.59
CA VAL A 73 -22.95 4.59 -20.94
C VAL A 73 -22.34 3.72 -22.03
N ILE A 74 -21.05 3.39 -21.92
CA ILE A 74 -20.35 2.55 -22.91
C ILE A 74 -20.89 1.11 -22.92
N ASN A 75 -21.24 0.58 -21.75
CA ASN A 75 -21.72 -0.80 -21.62
C ASN A 75 -23.11 -1.02 -22.27
N LEU A 76 -23.93 0.01 -22.44
CA LEU A 76 -25.18 -0.07 -23.21
C LEU A 76 -24.93 -0.54 -24.65
N ASN A 77 -23.91 0.01 -25.32
CA ASN A 77 -23.53 -0.37 -26.69
C ASN A 77 -23.07 -1.84 -26.78
N ALA A 78 -22.37 -2.33 -25.76
CA ALA A 78 -21.93 -3.72 -25.71
C ALA A 78 -23.12 -4.70 -25.56
N CYS A 79 -24.16 -4.31 -24.82
CA CYS A 79 -25.39 -5.08 -24.66
C CYS A 79 -26.22 -5.11 -25.95
N ASP A 80 -26.35 -3.98 -26.65
CA ASP A 80 -27.02 -3.90 -27.96
C ASP A 80 -26.34 -4.79 -29.01
N LYS A 81 -25.00 -4.80 -29.04
CA LYS A 81 -24.22 -5.67 -29.95
C LYS A 81 -24.35 -7.17 -29.63
N LYS A 82 -24.47 -7.55 -28.34
CA LYS A 82 -24.71 -8.95 -27.94
C LYS A 82 -26.12 -9.41 -28.33
N THR A 83 -27.12 -8.54 -28.19
CA THR A 83 -28.52 -8.82 -28.54
C THR A 83 -28.73 -8.95 -30.06
N GLN A 84 -27.94 -8.26 -30.88
CA GLN A 84 -27.95 -8.45 -32.34
C GLN A 84 -27.24 -9.74 -32.80
N LYS A 85 -26.22 -10.23 -32.07
CA LYS A 85 -25.60 -11.55 -32.37
C LYS A 85 -26.47 -12.73 -31.97
N SER A 86 -27.36 -12.60 -30.98
CA SER A 86 -28.29 -13.66 -30.56
C SER A 86 -29.64 -13.66 -31.33
N LYS A 87 -30.00 -12.56 -32.01
CA LYS A 87 -31.22 -12.47 -32.85
C LYS A 87 -31.09 -13.09 -34.25
N GLY A 88 -29.98 -13.79 -34.55
CA GLY A 88 -29.77 -14.47 -35.84
C GLY A 88 -30.43 -15.85 -35.98
N LYS A 89 -31.02 -16.44 -34.93
CA LYS A 89 -31.68 -17.75 -34.98
C LYS A 89 -32.72 -17.91 -33.86
N VAL A 90 -33.95 -17.44 -34.05
CA VAL A 90 -35.13 -18.08 -33.42
C VAL A 90 -36.33 -17.88 -34.35
N ASN A 91 -36.95 -19.00 -34.73
CA ASN A 91 -38.17 -19.07 -35.52
C ASN A 91 -39.35 -18.43 -34.76
N LYS A 92 -40.22 -17.75 -35.50
CA LYS A 92 -41.57 -17.41 -35.04
C LYS A 92 -42.28 -18.72 -34.66
N GLU A 93 -42.67 -18.87 -33.41
CA GLU A 93 -44.04 -19.23 -33.06
C GLU A 93 -44.26 -19.21 -31.54
N ASP A 94 -45.46 -18.75 -31.22
CA ASP A 94 -46.26 -18.90 -30.02
C ASP A 94 -46.21 -17.88 -28.87
N VAL A 95 -47.41 -17.36 -28.63
CA VAL A 95 -47.80 -16.24 -27.79
C VAL A 95 -48.44 -16.82 -26.53
N GLY A 96 -47.85 -16.55 -25.36
CA GLY A 96 -48.40 -16.98 -24.08
C GLY A 96 -48.00 -16.02 -22.95
N ARG A 97 -48.60 -14.82 -22.95
CA ARG A 97 -48.32 -13.75 -21.99
C ARG A 97 -48.94 -14.09 -20.63
N LYS A 98 -48.14 -14.62 -19.69
CA LYS A 98 -48.44 -14.52 -18.25
C LYS A 98 -47.72 -13.29 -17.71
N LYS A 99 -48.50 -12.31 -17.23
CA LYS A 99 -48.01 -11.12 -16.54
C LYS A 99 -47.62 -11.51 -15.11
N ASP A 100 -46.35 -11.35 -14.76
CA ASP A 100 -45.93 -11.33 -13.35
C ASP A 100 -46.30 -9.98 -12.72
N PRO A 101 -46.75 -9.94 -11.45
CA PRO A 101 -47.07 -8.72 -10.74
C PRO A 101 -45.88 -8.27 -9.87
N ASP A 102 -45.04 -7.38 -10.41
CA ASP A 102 -44.21 -6.40 -9.67
C ASP A 102 -43.33 -5.62 -10.67
N GLU A 103 -43.94 -4.80 -11.51
CA GLU A 103 -43.20 -3.80 -12.29
C GLU A 103 -42.78 -2.67 -11.33
N LYS A 104 -41.60 -2.83 -10.69
CA LYS A 104 -40.92 -1.69 -10.05
C LYS A 104 -40.74 -0.60 -11.09
N GLU A 105 -41.33 0.56 -10.86
CA GLU A 105 -41.23 1.73 -11.73
C GLU A 105 -39.74 2.11 -11.87
N ILE A 106 -39.20 1.95 -13.08
CA ILE A 106 -37.77 2.20 -13.35
C ILE A 106 -37.54 3.71 -13.31
N LYS A 107 -36.76 4.18 -12.33
CA LYS A 107 -36.41 5.60 -12.19
C LYS A 107 -35.64 6.09 -13.43
N GLN A 108 -36.12 7.17 -14.04
CA GLN A 108 -35.43 7.84 -15.15
C GLN A 108 -34.60 9.03 -14.64
N LEU A 109 -33.35 9.13 -15.09
CA LEU A 109 -32.42 10.19 -14.73
C LEU A 109 -32.16 11.14 -15.92
N PRO A 110 -31.87 12.43 -15.65
CA PRO A 110 -31.64 13.42 -16.70
C PRO A 110 -30.32 13.19 -17.45
N GLY A 111 -30.30 13.48 -18.75
CA GLY A 111 -29.10 13.41 -19.58
C GLY A 111 -27.96 14.33 -19.13
N LYS A 112 -28.29 15.45 -18.46
CA LYS A 112 -27.35 16.40 -17.86
C LYS A 112 -26.35 15.74 -16.91
N LEU A 113 -26.71 14.61 -16.28
CA LEU A 113 -25.80 13.83 -15.43
C LEU A 113 -24.55 13.35 -16.18
N ILE A 114 -24.70 12.98 -17.45
CA ILE A 114 -23.59 12.52 -18.29
C ILE A 114 -22.68 13.70 -18.63
N ASP A 115 -23.25 14.87 -18.93
CA ASP A 115 -22.48 16.09 -19.16
C ASP A 115 -21.63 16.48 -17.95
N MET A 116 -22.22 16.44 -16.75
CA MET A 116 -21.49 16.69 -15.49
C MET A 116 -20.37 15.66 -15.26
N ALA A 117 -20.65 14.37 -15.50
CA ALA A 117 -19.65 13.32 -15.36
C ALA A 117 -18.50 13.46 -16.38
N CYS A 118 -18.80 13.88 -17.61
CA CYS A 118 -17.80 14.19 -18.64
C CYS A 118 -16.92 15.36 -18.20
N GLN A 119 -17.50 16.46 -17.73
CA GLN A 119 -16.76 17.63 -17.25
C GLN A 119 -15.79 17.25 -16.11
N VAL A 120 -16.28 16.51 -15.12
CA VAL A 120 -15.45 15.99 -14.01
C VAL A 120 -14.29 15.14 -14.54
N CYS A 121 -14.56 14.22 -15.45
CA CYS A 121 -13.53 13.33 -15.99
C CYS A 121 -12.51 14.07 -16.86
N GLU A 122 -12.92 15.11 -17.58
CA GLU A 122 -12.04 15.96 -18.38
C GLU A 122 -11.14 16.80 -17.47
N THR A 123 -11.65 17.41 -16.40
CA THR A 123 -10.82 18.12 -15.44
C THR A 123 -9.84 17.19 -14.74
N TYR A 124 -10.30 16.02 -14.30
CA TYR A 124 -9.44 15.00 -13.70
C TYR A 124 -8.32 14.55 -14.67
N LEU A 125 -8.62 14.44 -15.96
CA LEU A 125 -7.61 14.13 -16.96
C LEU A 125 -6.57 15.26 -17.09
N GLY A 126 -7.01 16.53 -17.11
CA GLY A 126 -6.10 17.68 -17.13
C GLY A 126 -5.14 17.70 -15.93
N GLN A 127 -5.63 17.39 -14.72
CA GLN A 127 -4.79 17.22 -13.53
C GLN A 127 -3.75 16.09 -13.70
N LEU A 128 -4.15 14.95 -14.26
CA LEU A 128 -3.21 13.85 -14.53
C LEU A 128 -2.15 14.21 -15.58
N GLU A 129 -2.49 15.08 -16.53
CA GLU A 129 -1.60 15.60 -17.57
C GLU A 129 -0.79 16.83 -17.08
N HIS A 130 -0.95 17.23 -15.82
CA HIS A 130 -0.30 18.37 -15.16
C HIS A 130 -0.63 19.73 -15.82
N GLU A 131 -1.80 19.83 -16.44
CA GLU A 131 -2.29 21.06 -17.07
C GLU A 131 -2.73 22.11 -16.02
N ASP A 132 -2.79 21.72 -14.75
CA ASP A 132 -3.18 22.54 -13.60
C ASP A 132 -2.01 23.29 -12.94
N ILE A 133 -0.76 22.96 -13.24
CA ILE A 133 0.44 23.54 -12.60
C ILE A 133 0.47 25.07 -12.70
N ASP A 134 0.10 25.62 -13.85
CA ASP A 134 0.16 27.07 -14.13
C ASP A 134 -1.18 27.79 -13.85
N THR A 135 -2.17 27.07 -13.32
CA THR A 135 -3.49 27.63 -13.04
C THR A 135 -3.51 28.23 -11.63
N ALA A 136 -3.98 29.47 -11.49
CA ALA A 136 -4.05 30.13 -10.18
C ALA A 136 -4.89 29.28 -9.21
N MET A 137 -4.46 29.15 -7.94
CA MET A 137 -5.14 28.39 -6.86
C MET A 137 -6.64 28.74 -6.64
N ASP A 138 -7.13 29.78 -7.30
CA ASP A 138 -8.49 30.33 -7.19
C ASP A 138 -9.43 29.88 -8.34
N THR A 139 -9.02 28.92 -9.18
CA THR A 139 -9.97 28.27 -10.11
C THR A 139 -11.03 27.53 -9.31
N SER A 140 -12.24 28.12 -9.29
CA SER A 140 -13.47 27.57 -8.72
C SER A 140 -13.56 26.06 -8.92
N ALA A 141 -13.83 25.33 -7.83
CA ALA A 141 -14.03 23.88 -7.85
C ALA A 141 -14.94 23.47 -9.02
N VAL A 142 -14.61 22.36 -9.70
CA VAL A 142 -15.30 21.87 -10.91
C VAL A 142 -16.81 21.83 -10.74
N LEU A 143 -17.25 21.45 -9.53
CA LEU A 143 -18.63 21.41 -9.08
C LEU A 143 -18.72 21.97 -7.66
N SER A 144 -19.86 22.59 -7.32
CA SER A 144 -20.18 22.94 -5.94
C SER A 144 -20.42 21.69 -5.08
N GLU A 145 -20.41 21.82 -3.75
CA GLU A 145 -20.69 20.69 -2.86
C GLU A 145 -22.12 20.13 -3.05
N GLU A 146 -23.10 20.99 -3.36
CA GLU A 146 -24.46 20.58 -3.69
C GLU A 146 -24.53 19.80 -5.00
N GLU A 147 -23.77 20.24 -6.02
CA GLU A 147 -23.69 19.54 -7.31
C GLU A 147 -22.99 18.18 -7.17
N TRP A 148 -21.96 18.09 -6.33
CA TRP A 148 -21.32 16.82 -6.01
C TRP A 148 -22.24 15.85 -5.29
N LYS A 149 -23.04 16.36 -4.34
CA LYS A 149 -24.05 15.57 -3.65
C LYS A 149 -25.09 15.04 -4.63
N ASP A 150 -25.60 15.90 -5.51
CA ASP A 150 -26.56 15.51 -6.56
C ASP A 150 -25.97 14.45 -7.51
N LEU A 151 -24.76 14.66 -8.03
CA LEU A 151 -24.07 13.70 -8.89
C LEU A 151 -23.89 12.35 -8.20
N THR A 152 -23.50 12.36 -6.93
CA THR A 152 -23.25 11.15 -6.13
C THR A 152 -24.56 10.39 -5.85
N GLU A 153 -25.64 11.09 -5.50
CA GLU A 153 -26.97 10.50 -5.31
C GLU A 153 -27.52 9.88 -6.60
N GLN A 154 -27.38 10.58 -7.72
CA GLN A 154 -27.80 10.07 -9.03
C GLN A 154 -26.93 8.88 -9.49
N TYR A 155 -25.62 8.89 -9.21
CA TYR A 155 -24.74 7.74 -9.41
C TYR A 155 -25.24 6.50 -8.67
N TYR A 156 -25.62 6.63 -7.39
CA TYR A 156 -26.17 5.50 -6.64
C TYR A 156 -27.46 4.97 -7.25
N CYS A 157 -28.36 5.85 -7.69
CA CYS A 157 -29.59 5.46 -8.37
C CYS A 157 -29.29 4.68 -9.65
N LEU A 158 -28.32 5.15 -10.45
CA LEU A 158 -27.94 4.56 -11.73
C LEU A 158 -27.29 3.17 -11.56
N ILE A 159 -26.30 3.06 -10.68
CA ILE A 159 -25.46 1.86 -10.58
C ILE A 159 -26.01 0.84 -9.58
N HIS A 160 -26.58 1.27 -8.45
CA HIS A 160 -27.02 0.37 -7.39
C HIS A 160 -28.52 0.08 -7.41
N GLU A 161 -29.34 1.01 -7.93
CA GLU A 161 -30.80 0.92 -7.88
C GLU A 161 -31.43 0.64 -9.26
N GLY A 162 -30.62 0.55 -10.33
CA GLY A 162 -31.05 0.17 -11.67
C GLY A 162 -31.79 1.26 -12.43
N ALA A 163 -31.57 2.55 -12.10
CA ALA A 163 -32.10 3.67 -12.87
C ALA A 163 -31.52 3.70 -14.29
N VAL A 164 -32.18 4.44 -15.20
CA VAL A 164 -31.78 4.53 -16.61
C VAL A 164 -31.75 5.98 -17.12
N ILE A 165 -30.92 6.22 -18.13
CA ILE A 165 -30.81 7.50 -18.85
C ILE A 165 -31.15 7.28 -20.31
N CYS A 166 -32.30 7.77 -20.78
CA CYS A 166 -32.82 7.50 -22.12
C CYS A 166 -31.96 8.06 -23.26
N SER A 167 -31.27 9.19 -23.04
CA SER A 167 -30.43 9.87 -24.03
C SER A 167 -28.96 9.42 -24.03
N ALA A 168 -28.61 8.38 -23.27
CA ALA A 168 -27.21 7.97 -23.08
C ALA A 168 -26.49 7.57 -24.38
N HIS A 169 -27.21 7.05 -25.37
CA HIS A 169 -26.63 6.62 -26.65
C HIS A 169 -25.92 7.76 -27.41
N ASN A 170 -26.36 9.01 -27.24
CA ASN A 170 -25.75 10.17 -27.89
C ASN A 170 -24.34 10.49 -27.35
N TYR A 171 -24.01 9.99 -26.16
CA TYR A 171 -22.77 10.32 -25.45
C TYR A 171 -21.68 9.25 -25.58
N ILE A 172 -21.99 8.10 -26.21
CA ILE A 172 -21.09 6.94 -26.28
C ILE A 172 -19.70 7.33 -26.80
N THR A 173 -19.62 8.04 -27.92
CA THR A 173 -18.33 8.39 -28.55
C THR A 173 -17.50 9.33 -27.67
N GLN A 174 -18.14 10.32 -27.02
CA GLN A 174 -17.47 11.23 -26.10
C GLN A 174 -16.95 10.48 -24.87
N CYS A 175 -17.80 9.67 -24.23
CA CYS A 175 -17.45 8.87 -23.06
C CYS A 175 -16.29 7.90 -23.37
N GLN A 176 -16.32 7.26 -24.54
CA GLN A 176 -15.25 6.36 -25.00
C GLN A 176 -13.91 7.08 -25.15
N LYS A 177 -13.91 8.29 -25.72
CA LYS A 177 -12.69 9.08 -25.92
C LYS A 177 -12.06 9.46 -24.56
N ILE A 178 -12.87 9.98 -23.64
CA ILE A 178 -12.41 10.39 -22.30
C ILE A 178 -11.88 9.19 -21.52
N LEU A 179 -12.66 8.10 -21.45
CA LEU A 179 -12.25 6.90 -20.70
C LEU A 179 -11.00 6.25 -21.29
N SER A 180 -10.85 6.20 -22.61
CA SER A 180 -9.65 5.62 -23.23
C SER A 180 -8.38 6.38 -22.82
N LYS A 181 -8.45 7.72 -22.75
CA LYS A 181 -7.35 8.54 -22.26
C LYS A 181 -7.06 8.28 -20.78
N ILE A 182 -8.10 8.33 -19.93
CA ILE A 182 -7.96 8.08 -18.49
C ILE A 182 -7.37 6.68 -18.22
N MET A 183 -7.80 5.65 -18.95
CA MET A 183 -7.27 4.30 -18.83
C MET A 183 -5.80 4.19 -19.28
N SER A 184 -5.37 4.99 -20.24
CA SER A 184 -3.96 5.02 -20.67
C SER A 184 -3.05 5.73 -19.66
N THR A 185 -3.57 6.70 -18.91
CA THR A 185 -2.79 7.50 -17.95
C THR A 185 -2.80 6.89 -16.54
N ASN A 186 -3.90 6.26 -16.11
CA ASN A 186 -4.03 5.71 -14.75
C ASN A 186 -4.00 4.17 -14.74
N PRO A 187 -2.94 3.55 -14.16
CA PRO A 187 -2.71 2.10 -14.21
C PRO A 187 -3.65 1.26 -13.32
N GLN A 188 -4.56 1.87 -12.58
CA GLN A 188 -5.53 1.19 -11.71
C GLN A 188 -6.97 1.20 -12.24
N ARG A 189 -7.26 1.83 -13.37
CA ARG A 189 -8.66 2.01 -13.81
C ARG A 189 -9.39 0.71 -14.14
N ASP A 190 -8.63 -0.34 -14.47
CA ASP A 190 -9.16 -1.68 -14.73
C ASP A 190 -9.69 -2.37 -13.47
N ILE A 191 -9.10 -2.11 -12.30
CA ILE A 191 -9.53 -2.72 -11.03
C ILE A 191 -10.75 -2.04 -10.41
N ASP A 192 -11.10 -0.84 -10.89
CA ASP A 192 -12.14 -0.02 -10.29
C ASP A 192 -13.54 -0.61 -10.43
N GLY A 193 -13.79 -1.41 -11.47
CA GLY A 193 -15.15 -1.82 -11.82
C GLY A 193 -16.07 -0.61 -12.04
N ASN A 194 -17.32 -0.75 -11.58
CA ASN A 194 -18.37 0.27 -11.71
C ASN A 194 -19.08 0.57 -10.39
N HIS A 195 -18.87 -0.23 -9.34
CA HIS A 195 -19.63 -0.13 -8.08
C HIS A 195 -18.96 0.77 -7.05
N ASN A 196 -17.77 1.30 -7.36
CA ASN A 196 -16.99 2.19 -6.50
C ASN A 196 -16.84 1.63 -5.07
N ILE A 197 -16.50 0.34 -4.97
CA ILE A 197 -16.34 -0.35 -3.69
C ILE A 197 -14.96 0.00 -3.11
N TRP A 198 -14.97 0.27 -1.82
CA TRP A 198 -13.80 0.52 -0.99
C TRP A 198 -13.76 -0.48 0.17
N ILE A 199 -12.54 -0.92 0.51
CA ILE A 199 -12.29 -1.81 1.64
C ILE A 199 -11.71 -0.99 2.79
N ILE A 200 -12.45 -0.95 3.90
CA ILE A 200 -12.12 -0.21 5.11
C ILE A 200 -11.45 -1.19 6.06
N LYS A 201 -10.24 -0.85 6.47
CA LYS A 201 -9.38 -1.71 7.28
C LYS A 201 -8.89 -0.95 8.50
N PRO A 202 -8.93 -1.54 9.70
CA PRO A 202 -8.31 -0.93 10.86
C PRO A 202 -6.79 -0.86 10.66
N GLY A 203 -6.17 0.29 10.94
CA GLY A 203 -4.75 0.55 10.67
C GLY A 203 -3.82 -0.44 11.37
N ALA A 204 -4.16 -0.82 12.60
CA ALA A 204 -3.33 -1.64 13.49
C ALA A 204 -3.74 -3.12 13.65
N LYS A 205 -4.83 -3.59 13.03
CA LYS A 205 -5.32 -4.97 13.23
C LYS A 205 -4.98 -5.89 12.04
N SER A 206 -4.79 -7.17 12.37
CA SER A 206 -4.54 -8.27 11.44
C SER A 206 -5.63 -9.34 11.50
N ARG A 207 -5.53 -10.37 10.64
CA ARG A 207 -6.45 -11.53 10.53
C ARG A 207 -7.84 -11.18 9.98
N GLY A 208 -7.95 -10.04 9.30
CA GLY A 208 -9.15 -9.55 8.64
C GLY A 208 -10.30 -9.13 9.57
N ARG A 209 -10.04 -8.97 10.88
CA ARG A 209 -11.04 -8.49 11.83
C ARG A 209 -11.45 -7.06 11.51
N GLU A 210 -12.76 -6.80 11.56
CA GLU A 210 -13.38 -5.48 11.32
C GLU A 210 -13.11 -4.90 9.93
N ILE A 211 -12.66 -5.72 8.98
CA ILE A 211 -12.57 -5.30 7.59
C ILE A 211 -13.97 -5.35 6.98
N VAL A 212 -14.40 -4.24 6.39
CA VAL A 212 -15.70 -4.13 5.74
C VAL A 212 -15.54 -3.55 4.34
N CYS A 213 -16.38 -4.01 3.41
CA CYS A 213 -16.50 -3.42 2.09
C CYS A 213 -17.74 -2.50 2.08
N LYS A 214 -17.60 -1.29 1.54
CA LYS A 214 -18.67 -0.30 1.41
C LYS A 214 -18.57 0.38 0.05
N ASN A 215 -19.70 0.82 -0.47
CA ASN A 215 -19.83 1.49 -1.78
C ASN A 215 -20.59 2.82 -1.70
N ARG A 216 -20.93 3.29 -0.49
CA ARG A 216 -21.54 4.60 -0.24
C ARG A 216 -20.60 5.46 0.59
N LEU A 217 -20.30 6.66 0.10
CA LEU A 217 -19.38 7.61 0.75
C LEU A 217 -19.84 7.93 2.18
N ASP A 218 -21.11 8.28 2.37
CA ASP A 218 -21.65 8.61 3.69
C ASP A 218 -21.50 7.46 4.69
N ASP A 219 -21.67 6.22 4.26
CA ASP A 219 -21.50 5.05 5.12
C ASP A 219 -20.04 4.86 5.55
N ILE A 220 -19.10 5.16 4.64
CA ILE A 220 -17.67 5.11 4.91
C ILE A 220 -17.29 6.18 5.92
N LEU A 221 -17.70 7.44 5.68
CA LEU A 221 -17.40 8.57 6.55
C LEU A 221 -18.02 8.38 7.95
N LYS A 222 -19.28 7.94 8.04
CA LYS A 222 -19.95 7.63 9.31
C LYS A 222 -19.23 6.53 10.10
N LEU A 223 -18.76 5.49 9.43
CA LEU A 223 -18.03 4.39 10.09
C LEU A 223 -16.73 4.90 10.74
N VAL A 224 -16.02 5.79 10.05
CA VAL A 224 -14.78 6.36 10.57
C VAL A 224 -15.07 7.33 11.72
N GLU A 225 -16.03 8.25 11.56
CA GLU A 225 -16.40 9.26 12.55
C GLU A 225 -16.99 8.68 13.85
N ALA A 226 -17.82 7.63 13.75
CA ALA A 226 -18.38 6.95 14.92
C ALA A 226 -17.30 6.33 15.82
N THR A 227 -16.11 6.07 15.29
CA THR A 227 -14.98 5.51 16.03
C THR A 227 -14.14 6.58 16.74
N ASP A 228 -14.35 7.88 16.46
CA ASP A 228 -13.58 9.00 17.03
C ASP A 228 -14.07 9.53 18.37
N GLN A 229 -15.21 9.02 18.86
CA GLN A 229 -15.74 9.35 20.19
C GLN A 229 -14.89 8.81 21.36
N PHE A 230 -13.83 8.04 21.07
CA PHE A 230 -12.84 7.59 22.05
C PHE A 230 -11.44 8.14 21.71
N PRO A 231 -10.82 8.93 22.62
CA PRO A 231 -9.55 9.60 22.38
C PRO A 231 -8.39 8.64 22.61
N VAL A 232 -8.09 7.81 21.61
CA VAL A 232 -6.81 7.11 21.51
C VAL A 232 -6.19 7.52 20.18
N LYS A 233 -4.98 8.09 20.25
CA LYS A 233 -4.19 8.71 19.15
C LYS A 233 -3.73 7.75 18.05
N ASP A 234 -4.36 6.59 17.89
CA ASP A 234 -3.87 5.53 17.03
C ASP A 234 -4.66 5.48 15.73
N HIS A 235 -4.25 6.27 14.73
CA HIS A 235 -4.32 5.99 13.28
C HIS A 235 -5.32 4.88 12.86
N LYS A 236 -6.61 5.15 13.01
CA LYS A 236 -7.60 4.08 13.23
C LYS A 236 -7.95 3.30 11.97
N TRP A 237 -8.02 3.96 10.81
CA TRP A 237 -8.59 3.37 9.62
C TRP A 237 -7.85 3.74 8.35
N VAL A 238 -7.81 2.78 7.44
CA VAL A 238 -7.32 2.91 6.07
C VAL A 238 -8.44 2.50 5.15
N VAL A 239 -8.73 3.33 4.15
CA VAL A 239 -9.57 2.98 2.99
C VAL A 239 -8.65 2.66 1.84
N GLN A 240 -8.88 1.52 1.23
CA GLN A 240 -8.16 1.13 0.02
C GLN A 240 -9.17 0.79 -1.06
N LYS A 241 -8.87 1.14 -2.31
CA LYS A 241 -9.76 0.80 -3.43
C LYS A 241 -9.90 -0.71 -3.52
N TYR A 242 -11.13 -1.19 -3.54
CA TYR A 242 -11.40 -2.60 -3.74
C TYR A 242 -11.19 -2.99 -5.20
N ILE A 243 -10.52 -4.13 -5.43
CA ILE A 243 -10.35 -4.73 -6.76
C ILE A 243 -11.67 -5.44 -7.12
N GLU A 244 -12.49 -4.79 -7.94
CA GLU A 244 -13.81 -5.27 -8.35
C GLU A 244 -13.75 -6.34 -9.46
N THR A 245 -12.64 -6.37 -10.20
CA THR A 245 -12.37 -7.30 -11.31
C THR A 245 -11.20 -8.24 -10.97
N PRO A 246 -11.26 -9.00 -9.86
CA PRO A 246 -10.21 -9.95 -9.55
C PRO A 246 -10.27 -11.15 -10.51
N LEU A 247 -9.14 -11.80 -10.75
CA LEU A 247 -9.14 -13.11 -11.37
C LEU A 247 -9.91 -14.08 -10.48
N LEU A 248 -10.88 -14.78 -11.09
CA LEU A 248 -11.68 -15.79 -10.41
C LEU A 248 -11.27 -17.19 -10.87
N ILE A 249 -11.32 -18.14 -9.94
CA ILE A 249 -11.19 -19.56 -10.23
C ILE A 249 -12.52 -20.20 -9.90
N TYR A 250 -13.22 -20.68 -10.94
CA TYR A 250 -14.58 -21.20 -10.83
C TYR A 250 -15.53 -20.26 -10.05
N ASP A 251 -15.60 -19.01 -10.50
CA ASP A 251 -16.40 -17.92 -9.90
C ASP A 251 -16.11 -17.66 -8.41
N THR A 252 -14.96 -18.07 -7.89
CA THR A 252 -14.60 -17.94 -6.48
C THR A 252 -13.36 -17.07 -6.35
N LYS A 253 -13.40 -16.10 -5.43
CA LYS A 253 -12.29 -15.19 -5.14
C LYS A 253 -11.17 -15.94 -4.43
N PHE A 254 -9.93 -15.54 -4.69
CA PHE A 254 -8.77 -16.01 -3.95
C PHE A 254 -7.72 -14.92 -3.76
N ASP A 255 -6.82 -15.13 -2.81
CA ASP A 255 -5.56 -14.41 -2.69
C ASP A 255 -4.38 -15.40 -2.65
N ILE A 256 -3.17 -14.89 -2.80
CA ILE A 256 -1.91 -15.65 -2.75
C ILE A 256 -1.13 -15.20 -1.52
N ARG A 257 -0.76 -16.15 -0.66
CA ARG A 257 0.23 -15.96 0.40
C ARG A 257 1.62 -16.31 -0.14
N GLN A 258 2.47 -15.31 -0.28
CA GLN A 258 3.86 -15.44 -0.70
C GLN A 258 4.81 -15.18 0.48
N TRP A 259 5.71 -16.12 0.77
CA TRP A 259 6.74 -15.92 1.80
C TRP A 259 8.02 -15.30 1.21
N PHE A 260 8.65 -14.45 2.00
CA PHE A 260 9.99 -13.92 1.73
C PHE A 260 10.72 -13.66 3.05
N LEU A 261 12.03 -13.75 3.05
CA LEU A 261 12.88 -13.64 4.23
C LEU A 261 13.86 -12.48 4.05
N VAL A 262 13.96 -11.60 5.04
CA VAL A 262 15.02 -10.57 5.09
C VAL A 262 16.05 -11.01 6.11
N THR A 263 17.29 -11.21 5.65
CA THR A 263 18.40 -11.65 6.52
C THR A 263 19.33 -10.53 6.93
N ASP A 264 19.25 -9.39 6.25
CA ASP A 264 20.07 -8.22 6.53
C ASP A 264 19.41 -6.98 5.92
N TRP A 265 19.57 -5.84 6.59
CA TRP A 265 19.09 -4.52 6.14
C TRP A 265 20.25 -3.63 5.67
N ASN A 266 21.51 -4.00 5.93
CA ASN A 266 22.68 -3.28 5.45
C ASN A 266 23.90 -4.22 5.24
N PRO A 267 24.10 -4.78 4.03
CA PRO A 267 23.33 -4.53 2.81
C PRO A 267 21.97 -5.25 2.81
N LEU A 268 20.91 -4.58 2.33
CA LEU A 268 19.58 -5.20 2.23
C LEU A 268 19.63 -6.51 1.45
N THR A 269 19.29 -7.62 2.11
CA THR A 269 19.36 -8.97 1.56
C THR A 269 18.02 -9.67 1.72
N ILE A 270 17.32 -9.86 0.59
CA ILE A 270 15.97 -10.42 0.49
C ILE A 270 16.03 -11.78 -0.21
N TRP A 271 15.38 -12.76 0.38
CA TRP A 271 15.18 -14.10 -0.17
C TRP A 271 13.70 -14.31 -0.46
N PHE A 272 13.38 -14.91 -1.60
CA PHE A 272 12.01 -15.21 -2.00
C PHE A 272 11.79 -16.71 -1.92
N TYR A 273 10.68 -17.16 -1.34
CA TYR A 273 10.36 -18.59 -1.27
C TYR A 273 9.68 -19.04 -2.55
N LYS A 274 10.19 -20.07 -3.23
CA LYS A 274 9.68 -20.49 -4.54
C LYS A 274 8.23 -20.99 -4.52
N GLU A 275 7.76 -21.45 -3.36
CA GLU A 275 6.39 -21.91 -3.18
C GLU A 275 5.52 -20.86 -2.49
N SER A 276 4.25 -20.86 -2.86
CA SER A 276 3.20 -20.09 -2.22
C SER A 276 1.92 -20.92 -2.15
N TYR A 277 0.89 -20.40 -1.49
CA TYR A 277 -0.42 -21.02 -1.51
C TYR A 277 -1.52 -19.99 -1.73
N LEU A 278 -2.58 -20.45 -2.38
CA LEU A 278 -3.79 -19.69 -2.62
C LEU A 278 -4.80 -19.98 -1.51
N ARG A 279 -5.57 -18.97 -1.09
CA ARG A 279 -6.70 -19.12 -0.16
C ARG A 279 -7.99 -18.69 -0.85
N PHE A 280 -9.00 -19.54 -0.83
CA PHE A 280 -10.28 -19.30 -1.48
C PHE A 280 -11.34 -18.75 -0.51
N SER A 281 -12.25 -17.93 -1.02
CA SER A 281 -13.51 -17.63 -0.34
C SER A 281 -14.41 -18.88 -0.28
N THR A 282 -15.29 -18.94 0.71
CA THR A 282 -16.27 -20.03 0.88
C THR A 282 -17.45 -19.87 -0.07
N GLN A 283 -17.77 -18.63 -0.44
CA GLN A 283 -18.88 -18.27 -1.34
C GLN A 283 -18.39 -17.88 -2.74
N ARG A 284 -19.29 -17.96 -3.72
CA ARG A 284 -19.08 -17.42 -5.07
C ARG A 284 -18.98 -15.91 -5.02
N PHE A 285 -18.17 -15.35 -5.92
CA PHE A 285 -17.97 -13.91 -6.03
C PHE A 285 -19.20 -13.23 -6.62
N SER A 286 -19.67 -12.18 -5.95
CA SER A 286 -20.70 -11.24 -6.43
C SER A 286 -20.38 -9.87 -5.84
N LEU A 287 -20.69 -8.80 -6.58
CA LEU A 287 -20.59 -7.42 -6.09
C LEU A 287 -21.91 -6.91 -5.49
N ASP A 288 -23.00 -7.68 -5.62
CA ASP A 288 -24.33 -7.34 -5.09
C ASP A 288 -24.40 -7.55 -3.58
N ASN A 289 -23.56 -8.44 -3.05
CA ASN A 289 -23.50 -8.76 -1.63
C ASN A 289 -22.08 -8.59 -1.11
N LEU A 290 -21.85 -7.52 -0.33
CA LEU A 290 -20.55 -7.16 0.22
C LEU A 290 -20.13 -7.93 1.48
N ASP A 291 -20.70 -9.12 1.72
CA ASP A 291 -20.40 -9.93 2.90
C ASP A 291 -18.95 -10.46 2.93
N SER A 292 -18.42 -10.55 4.15
CA SER A 292 -17.05 -11.00 4.42
C SER A 292 -16.76 -12.42 3.89
N SER A 293 -17.77 -13.30 3.85
CA SER A 293 -17.64 -14.67 3.36
C SER A 293 -17.34 -14.75 1.86
N ILE A 294 -17.72 -13.72 1.09
CA ILE A 294 -17.47 -13.58 -0.35
C ILE A 294 -16.13 -12.88 -0.60
N HIS A 295 -15.86 -11.79 0.12
CA HIS A 295 -14.81 -10.86 -0.28
C HIS A 295 -13.47 -10.99 0.47
N LEU A 296 -13.41 -11.68 1.61
CA LEU A 296 -12.19 -11.82 2.43
C LEU A 296 -11.68 -13.27 2.42
N CYS A 297 -10.48 -13.52 1.90
CA CYS A 297 -9.96 -14.89 1.76
C CYS A 297 -9.19 -15.42 2.98
N ASN A 298 -9.04 -14.62 4.04
CA ASN A 298 -8.29 -15.02 5.23
C ASN A 298 -8.94 -16.24 5.91
N ASN A 299 -8.15 -17.29 6.16
CA ASN A 299 -8.64 -18.52 6.81
C ASN A 299 -9.24 -18.27 8.20
N SER A 300 -8.78 -17.24 8.92
CA SER A 300 -9.35 -16.83 10.22
C SER A 300 -10.83 -16.46 10.15
N ILE A 301 -11.28 -15.95 9.00
CA ILE A 301 -12.65 -15.56 8.71
C ILE A 301 -13.37 -16.75 8.07
N GLN A 302 -12.78 -17.31 7.01
CA GLN A 302 -13.43 -18.32 6.18
C GLN A 302 -13.73 -19.62 6.94
N LYS A 303 -12.99 -19.95 8.00
CA LYS A 303 -13.30 -21.10 8.87
C LYS A 303 -14.64 -21.00 9.62
N GLN A 304 -15.22 -19.80 9.69
CA GLN A 304 -16.52 -19.56 10.34
C GLN A 304 -17.69 -19.85 9.39
N TYR A 305 -17.42 -19.99 8.09
CA TYR A 305 -18.43 -20.19 7.06
C TYR A 305 -18.32 -21.59 6.45
N LYS A 306 -19.44 -22.08 5.93
CA LYS A 306 -19.47 -23.30 5.11
C LYS A 306 -19.35 -22.94 3.65
N ASN A 307 -18.72 -23.81 2.86
CA ASN A 307 -18.67 -23.64 1.42
C ASN A 307 -20.09 -23.61 0.83
N ALA A 308 -20.34 -22.69 -0.10
CA ALA A 308 -21.63 -22.61 -0.78
C ALA A 308 -21.93 -23.92 -1.52
N ALA A 309 -23.20 -24.36 -1.49
CA ALA A 309 -23.62 -25.61 -2.13
C ALA A 309 -23.52 -25.55 -3.67
N ASP A 310 -23.66 -24.35 -4.24
CA ASP A 310 -23.56 -24.09 -5.68
C ASP A 310 -22.12 -23.76 -6.13
N ARG A 311 -21.14 -23.81 -5.22
CA ARG A 311 -19.73 -23.61 -5.56
C ARG A 311 -19.22 -24.79 -6.39
N ASN A 312 -18.33 -24.51 -7.33
CA ASN A 312 -17.80 -25.54 -8.22
C ASN A 312 -17.07 -26.66 -7.43
N PRO A 313 -17.40 -27.94 -7.69
CA PRO A 313 -16.86 -29.07 -6.93
C PRO A 313 -15.38 -29.36 -7.20
N LEU A 314 -14.77 -28.76 -8.22
CA LEU A 314 -13.33 -28.87 -8.50
C LEU A 314 -12.47 -28.04 -7.54
N LEU A 315 -13.09 -27.14 -6.76
CA LEU A 315 -12.39 -26.42 -5.71
C LEU A 315 -12.18 -27.32 -4.48
N PRO A 316 -11.04 -27.18 -3.78
CA PRO A 316 -10.72 -28.03 -2.63
C PRO A 316 -11.66 -27.72 -1.47
N TRP A 317 -12.12 -28.75 -0.75
CA TRP A 317 -13.02 -28.57 0.40
C TRP A 317 -12.40 -27.71 1.51
N HIS A 318 -11.07 -27.79 1.67
CA HIS A 318 -10.29 -27.01 2.64
C HIS A 318 -9.84 -25.63 2.12
N ASN A 319 -10.37 -25.17 0.98
CA ASN A 319 -10.22 -23.80 0.47
C ASN A 319 -8.77 -23.33 0.26
N MET A 320 -7.84 -24.23 -0.07
CA MET A 320 -6.46 -23.85 -0.38
C MET A 320 -5.86 -24.63 -1.54
N TRP A 321 -5.03 -23.98 -2.36
CA TRP A 321 -4.20 -24.62 -3.38
C TRP A 321 -2.74 -24.29 -3.16
N THR A 322 -1.84 -25.19 -3.57
CA THR A 322 -0.42 -24.85 -3.75
C THR A 322 -0.24 -24.01 -5.02
N SER A 323 0.85 -23.23 -5.08
CA SER A 323 1.30 -22.56 -6.31
C SER A 323 1.43 -23.51 -7.49
N THR A 324 1.91 -24.73 -7.25
CA THR A 324 2.02 -25.79 -8.27
C THR A 324 0.64 -26.17 -8.83
N LYS A 325 -0.38 -26.33 -7.97
CA LYS A 325 -1.74 -26.61 -8.44
C LYS A 325 -2.32 -25.47 -9.27
N PHE A 326 -2.03 -24.23 -8.89
CA PHE A 326 -2.44 -23.07 -9.67
C PHE A 326 -1.73 -23.01 -11.04
N GLN A 327 -0.44 -23.34 -11.11
CA GLN A 327 0.29 -23.45 -12.37
C GLN A 327 -0.30 -24.52 -13.30
N GLU A 328 -0.64 -25.71 -12.77
CA GLU A 328 -1.35 -26.74 -13.54
C GLU A 328 -2.70 -26.23 -14.08
N TYR A 329 -3.46 -25.51 -13.25
CA TYR A 329 -4.73 -24.92 -13.65
C TYR A 329 -4.55 -23.91 -14.79
N LEU A 330 -3.55 -23.03 -14.72
CA LEU A 330 -3.22 -22.10 -15.79
C LEU A 330 -2.77 -22.83 -17.06
N GLN A 331 -1.96 -23.87 -16.94
CA GLN A 331 -1.51 -24.69 -18.07
C GLN A 331 -2.69 -25.34 -18.80
N LYS A 332 -3.65 -25.90 -18.07
CA LYS A 332 -4.88 -26.50 -18.63
C LYS A 332 -5.75 -25.49 -19.39
N ARG A 333 -5.65 -24.19 -19.07
CA ARG A 333 -6.35 -23.10 -19.76
C ARG A 333 -5.52 -22.46 -20.88
N GLY A 334 -4.39 -23.05 -21.26
CA GLY A 334 -3.48 -22.49 -22.28
C GLY A 334 -2.73 -21.23 -21.82
N ARG A 335 -2.68 -20.97 -20.51
CA ARG A 335 -2.08 -19.77 -19.90
C ARG A 335 -0.93 -20.11 -18.93
N GLY A 336 -0.31 -21.29 -19.06
CA GLY A 336 0.74 -21.73 -18.12
C GLY A 336 1.96 -20.80 -18.05
N ASN A 337 2.30 -20.12 -19.15
CA ASN A 337 3.37 -19.13 -19.19
C ASN A 337 3.11 -17.90 -18.30
N MET A 338 1.85 -17.62 -17.93
CA MET A 338 1.50 -16.45 -17.13
C MET A 338 2.17 -16.45 -15.76
N TRP A 339 2.26 -17.62 -15.11
CA TRP A 339 2.91 -17.71 -13.80
C TRP A 339 4.40 -17.33 -13.89
N ARG A 340 5.15 -18.06 -14.73
CA ARG A 340 6.61 -17.91 -14.84
C ARG A 340 7.03 -16.56 -15.42
N ASN A 341 6.32 -16.08 -16.43
CA ASN A 341 6.76 -14.92 -17.21
C ASN A 341 6.21 -13.59 -16.66
N PHE A 342 5.11 -13.62 -15.88
CA PHE A 342 4.44 -12.39 -15.46
C PHE A 342 4.12 -12.34 -13.97
N ILE A 343 3.33 -13.28 -13.44
CA ILE A 343 2.85 -13.24 -12.05
C ILE A 343 4.04 -13.33 -11.07
N TYR A 344 4.89 -14.33 -11.22
CA TYR A 344 6.00 -14.61 -10.32
C TYR A 344 7.07 -13.50 -10.33
N PRO A 345 7.55 -13.01 -11.50
CA PRO A 345 8.43 -11.85 -11.55
C PRO A 345 7.80 -10.56 -10.99
N SER A 346 6.50 -10.35 -11.18
CA SER A 346 5.82 -9.15 -10.71
C SER A 346 5.65 -9.13 -9.18
N MET A 347 5.34 -10.28 -8.56
CA MET A 347 5.33 -10.40 -7.09
C MET A 347 6.72 -10.13 -6.48
N LYS A 348 7.77 -10.68 -7.09
CA LYS A 348 9.16 -10.41 -6.71
C LYS A 348 9.49 -8.92 -6.77
N LYS A 349 9.16 -8.27 -7.89
CA LYS A 349 9.38 -6.84 -8.12
C LYS A 349 8.69 -5.98 -7.06
N ALA A 350 7.41 -6.26 -6.78
CA ALA A 350 6.65 -5.58 -5.74
C ALA A 350 7.33 -5.69 -4.37
N ILE A 351 7.72 -6.90 -3.94
CA ILE A 351 8.42 -7.12 -2.67
C ILE A 351 9.75 -6.36 -2.62
N THR A 352 10.59 -6.47 -3.67
CA THR A 352 11.87 -5.75 -3.72
C THR A 352 11.67 -4.25 -3.58
N TYR A 353 10.68 -3.67 -4.26
CA TYR A 353 10.40 -2.25 -4.22
C TYR A 353 9.93 -1.80 -2.83
N THR A 354 8.98 -2.55 -2.23
CA THR A 354 8.49 -2.24 -0.88
C THR A 354 9.61 -2.34 0.16
N MET A 355 10.48 -3.35 0.09
CA MET A 355 11.57 -3.51 1.05
C MET A 355 12.69 -2.49 0.86
N ARG A 356 12.99 -2.09 -0.39
CA ARG A 356 13.96 -1.01 -0.66
C ARG A 356 13.50 0.32 -0.10
N MET A 357 12.22 0.64 -0.25
CA MET A 357 11.64 1.83 0.35
C MET A 357 11.73 1.77 1.88
N ALA A 358 11.39 0.63 2.49
CA ALA A 358 11.40 0.48 3.94
C ALA A 358 12.82 0.49 4.56
N GLN A 359 13.87 0.31 3.75
CA GLN A 359 15.22 0.10 4.24
C GLN A 359 15.77 1.26 5.07
N GLU A 360 15.53 2.51 4.68
CA GLU A 360 16.06 3.69 5.40
C GLU A 360 15.50 3.84 6.80
N SER A 361 14.34 3.26 7.05
CA SER A 361 13.62 3.46 8.29
C SER A 361 13.70 2.26 9.23
N VAL A 362 14.40 1.18 8.84
CA VAL A 362 14.61 0.00 9.69
C VAL A 362 16.01 0.04 10.28
N GLU A 363 16.10 0.02 11.61
CA GLU A 363 17.37 -0.15 12.31
C GLU A 363 17.96 -1.53 12.01
N ALA A 364 19.10 -1.57 11.33
CA ALA A 364 19.79 -2.80 11.01
C ALA A 364 20.38 -3.44 12.29
N ARG A 365 19.85 -4.61 12.68
CA ARG A 365 20.38 -5.41 13.78
C ARG A 365 21.09 -6.64 13.22
N LYS A 366 22.39 -6.72 13.46
CA LYS A 366 23.19 -7.91 13.08
C LYS A 366 22.64 -9.15 13.76
N SER A 367 22.69 -10.27 13.04
CA SER A 367 22.18 -11.56 13.50
C SER A 367 20.66 -11.62 13.73
N SER A 368 19.91 -10.62 13.25
CA SER A 368 18.46 -10.67 13.16
C SER A 368 18.03 -11.04 11.74
N PHE A 369 16.93 -11.76 11.64
CA PHE A 369 16.23 -12.03 10.39
C PHE A 369 14.73 -12.03 10.66
N GLU A 370 13.94 -11.77 9.63
CA GLU A 370 12.48 -11.80 9.76
C GLU A 370 11.88 -12.46 8.52
N LEU A 371 11.00 -13.43 8.77
CA LEU A 371 10.20 -14.09 7.73
C LEU A 371 8.86 -13.36 7.61
N TYR A 372 8.55 -12.92 6.40
CA TYR A 372 7.34 -12.16 6.09
C TYR A 372 6.40 -12.97 5.21
N GLY A 373 5.11 -12.63 5.27
CA GLY A 373 4.09 -13.11 4.35
C GLY A 373 3.43 -11.95 3.61
N ALA A 374 3.66 -11.85 2.30
CA ALA A 374 2.97 -10.90 1.42
C ALA A 374 1.67 -11.52 0.88
N ASP A 375 0.59 -10.76 0.93
CA ASP A 375 -0.72 -11.15 0.40
C ASP A 375 -0.96 -10.43 -0.93
N PHE A 376 -1.18 -11.19 -2.00
CA PHE A 376 -1.45 -10.68 -3.33
C PHE A 376 -2.85 -11.09 -3.82
N ILE A 377 -3.52 -10.21 -4.56
CA ILE A 377 -4.68 -10.54 -5.38
C ILE A 377 -4.29 -10.37 -6.85
N LEU A 378 -4.76 -11.27 -7.72
CA LEU A 378 -4.57 -11.11 -9.16
C LEU A 378 -5.76 -10.35 -9.75
N GLY A 379 -5.52 -9.34 -10.58
CA GLY A 379 -6.53 -8.76 -11.47
C GLY A 379 -6.91 -9.75 -12.58
N GLU A 380 -8.01 -9.50 -13.29
CA GLU A 380 -8.44 -10.30 -14.46
C GLU A 380 -7.35 -10.39 -15.56
N ASP A 381 -6.50 -9.37 -15.63
CA ASP A 381 -5.30 -9.25 -16.45
C ASP A 381 -4.07 -10.06 -15.94
N TYR A 382 -4.25 -10.86 -14.87
CA TYR A 382 -3.21 -11.61 -14.14
C TYR A 382 -2.20 -10.74 -13.39
N LYS A 383 -2.39 -9.43 -13.31
CA LYS A 383 -1.47 -8.53 -12.63
C LYS A 383 -1.57 -8.74 -11.11
N PRO A 384 -0.47 -9.02 -10.41
CA PRO A 384 -0.50 -9.15 -8.97
C PRO A 384 -0.53 -7.78 -8.30
N TRP A 385 -1.49 -7.61 -7.40
CA TRP A 385 -1.69 -6.45 -6.55
C TRP A 385 -1.34 -6.82 -5.12
N LEU A 386 -0.32 -6.17 -4.56
CA LEU A 386 0.06 -6.30 -3.16
C LEU A 386 -1.04 -5.70 -2.29
N ILE A 387 -1.52 -6.44 -1.30
CA ILE A 387 -2.61 -6.03 -0.42
C ILE A 387 -2.11 -5.71 0.98
N GLU A 388 -1.25 -6.56 1.52
CA GLU A 388 -0.60 -6.36 2.83
C GLU A 388 0.69 -7.19 2.93
N ILE A 389 1.59 -6.77 3.82
CA ILE A 389 2.75 -7.55 4.26
C ILE A 389 2.57 -7.83 5.74
N ASN A 390 2.61 -9.10 6.12
CA ASN A 390 2.48 -9.57 7.49
C ASN A 390 3.85 -9.97 8.04
N THR A 391 4.24 -9.44 9.20
CA THR A 391 5.28 -10.07 10.03
C THR A 391 4.76 -11.32 10.70
N SER A 392 5.69 -12.21 11.03
CA SER A 392 5.37 -13.45 11.75
C SER A 392 4.15 -14.17 11.15
N PRO A 393 4.16 -14.46 9.83
CA PRO A 393 3.04 -15.12 9.17
C PRO A 393 2.69 -16.42 9.89
N THR A 394 1.40 -16.71 10.03
CA THR A 394 0.97 -17.92 10.75
C THR A 394 1.56 -19.19 10.14
N MET A 395 2.19 -19.99 10.99
CA MET A 395 2.74 -21.31 10.65
C MET A 395 1.85 -22.46 11.13
N PHE A 396 0.62 -22.15 11.53
CA PHE A 396 -0.30 -23.16 12.02
C PHE A 396 -0.75 -24.10 10.89
N PRO A 397 -0.68 -25.43 11.07
CA PRO A 397 -1.04 -26.43 10.05
C PRO A 397 -2.57 -26.56 9.92
N SER A 398 -3.23 -25.51 9.43
CA SER A 398 -4.70 -25.42 9.35
C SER A 398 -5.33 -26.31 8.29
N THR A 399 -4.56 -26.70 7.27
CA THR A 399 -4.96 -27.51 6.12
C THR A 399 -3.78 -28.40 5.70
N PRO A 400 -3.99 -29.46 4.90
CA PRO A 400 -2.88 -30.25 4.38
C PRO A 400 -1.81 -29.42 3.66
N VAL A 401 -2.24 -28.39 2.91
CA VAL A 401 -1.35 -27.45 2.21
C VAL A 401 -0.46 -26.67 3.18
N THR A 402 -1.05 -26.11 4.24
CA THR A 402 -0.28 -25.33 5.23
C THR A 402 0.54 -26.23 6.15
N ALA A 403 0.09 -27.46 6.43
CA ALA A 403 0.88 -28.42 7.20
C ALA A 403 2.20 -28.77 6.51
N GLU A 404 2.16 -29.00 5.19
CA GLU A 404 3.36 -29.29 4.40
C GLU A 404 4.23 -28.03 4.23
N LEU A 405 3.66 -26.96 3.66
CA LEU A 405 4.45 -25.81 3.24
C LEU A 405 5.01 -25.01 4.42
N CYS A 406 4.27 -24.89 5.54
CA CYS A 406 4.78 -24.20 6.73
C CYS A 406 5.94 -24.97 7.37
N ALA A 407 5.92 -26.30 7.34
CA ALA A 407 7.05 -27.10 7.83
C ALA A 407 8.29 -26.89 6.95
N GLN A 408 8.13 -26.98 5.62
CA GLN A 408 9.21 -26.78 4.64
C GLN A 408 9.84 -25.38 4.76
N VAL A 409 9.04 -24.31 4.81
CA VAL A 409 9.59 -22.94 4.88
C VAL A 409 10.33 -22.67 6.19
N GLN A 410 9.90 -23.28 7.30
CA GLN A 410 10.61 -23.16 8.58
C GLN A 410 11.97 -23.87 8.54
N GLU A 411 12.03 -25.08 8.01
CA GLU A 411 13.29 -25.81 7.81
C GLU A 411 14.24 -25.03 6.89
N ASP A 412 13.75 -24.59 5.73
CA ASP A 412 14.56 -23.85 4.76
C ASP A 412 15.01 -22.49 5.30
N THR A 413 14.23 -21.85 6.18
CA THR A 413 14.64 -20.61 6.87
C THR A 413 15.88 -20.87 7.72
N ILE A 414 15.92 -21.98 8.46
CA ILE A 414 17.06 -22.37 9.29
C ILE A 414 18.30 -22.58 8.42
N LYS A 415 18.16 -23.27 7.28
CA LYS A 415 19.26 -23.47 6.33
C LYS A 415 19.86 -22.12 5.87
N VAL A 416 19.02 -21.17 5.47
CA VAL A 416 19.47 -19.84 5.01
C VAL A 416 20.18 -19.05 6.13
N VAL A 417 19.69 -19.11 7.38
CA VAL A 417 20.19 -18.27 8.47
C VAL A 417 21.38 -18.87 9.23
N ILE A 418 21.48 -20.20 9.32
CA ILE A 418 22.54 -20.89 10.08
C ILE A 418 23.69 -21.34 9.18
N GLU A 419 23.42 -21.90 8.00
CA GLU A 419 24.43 -22.60 7.18
C GLU A 419 25.30 -21.67 6.33
N LYS A 420 25.14 -20.35 6.51
CA LYS A 420 25.61 -19.28 5.64
C LYS A 420 27.14 -19.05 5.57
N LYS A 421 27.98 -19.94 6.12
CA LYS A 421 29.38 -19.59 6.43
C LYS A 421 30.49 -20.42 5.78
N HIS A 422 30.20 -21.50 5.04
CA HIS A 422 31.30 -22.37 4.58
C HIS A 422 31.33 -22.76 3.09
N ASP A 423 30.27 -22.56 2.29
CA ASP A 423 30.27 -22.98 0.87
C ASP A 423 29.48 -22.02 -0.04
N LYS A 424 29.91 -21.75 -1.28
CA LYS A 424 29.15 -20.87 -2.20
C LYS A 424 27.86 -21.52 -2.74
N ASN A 425 27.71 -22.84 -2.60
CA ASN A 425 26.59 -23.62 -3.12
C ASN A 425 25.79 -24.32 -1.99
N TRP A 426 25.68 -23.72 -0.80
CA TRP A 426 24.94 -24.34 0.30
C TRP A 426 23.44 -24.50 -0.03
N ASP A 427 22.81 -25.51 0.56
CA ASP A 427 21.39 -25.80 0.35
C ASP A 427 20.53 -24.70 1.00
N THR A 428 19.84 -23.90 0.19
CA THR A 428 18.86 -22.91 0.68
C THR A 428 17.43 -23.46 0.67
N GLY A 429 17.27 -24.75 0.41
CA GLY A 429 15.98 -25.38 0.14
C GLY A 429 15.26 -24.67 -1.00
N LYS A 430 14.01 -24.27 -0.74
CA LYS A 430 13.20 -23.55 -1.73
C LYS A 430 13.35 -22.03 -1.68
N PHE A 431 14.21 -21.47 -0.83
CA PHE A 431 14.57 -20.04 -0.94
C PHE A 431 15.49 -19.80 -2.13
N GLU A 432 15.28 -18.68 -2.80
CA GLU A 432 16.20 -18.10 -3.77
C GLU A 432 16.54 -16.66 -3.40
N LEU A 433 17.76 -16.25 -3.68
CA LEU A 433 18.17 -14.86 -3.48
C LEU A 433 17.39 -13.97 -4.46
N LEU A 434 16.58 -13.06 -3.93
CA LEU A 434 15.79 -12.13 -4.72
C LEU A 434 16.55 -10.82 -4.95
N TRP A 435 17.14 -10.28 -3.88
CA TRP A 435 17.87 -9.02 -3.93
C TRP A 435 18.98 -9.03 -2.90
N ARG A 436 20.15 -8.53 -3.31
CA ARG A 436 21.23 -8.17 -2.40
C ARG A 436 21.75 -6.82 -2.82
N GLN A 437 21.64 -5.83 -1.95
CA GLN A 437 22.18 -4.51 -2.21
C GLN A 437 23.70 -4.62 -2.44
N PRO A 438 24.24 -4.00 -3.50
CA PRO A 438 25.68 -3.89 -3.68
C PRO A 438 26.32 -3.17 -2.49
N LEU A 439 27.45 -3.67 -2.01
CA LEU A 439 28.26 -2.95 -1.03
C LEU A 439 28.83 -1.71 -1.71
N LEU A 440 28.63 -0.54 -1.09
CA LEU A 440 29.31 0.68 -1.51
C LEU A 440 30.70 0.69 -0.87
N ASP A 441 31.73 0.56 -1.69
CA ASP A 441 33.09 0.86 -1.26
C ASP A 441 33.21 2.38 -1.16
N LEU A 442 33.15 2.91 0.06
CA LEU A 442 33.46 4.31 0.27
C LEU A 442 34.93 4.52 -0.12
N PRO A 443 35.25 5.51 -0.98
CA PRO A 443 36.64 5.86 -1.21
C PRO A 443 37.30 6.17 0.15
N PRO A 444 38.58 5.81 0.35
CA PRO A 444 39.27 6.08 1.60
C PRO A 444 39.19 7.58 1.90
N PHE A 445 38.41 7.93 2.92
CA PHE A 445 38.25 9.31 3.38
C PHE A 445 39.55 9.74 4.07
N ASN A 446 40.35 10.57 3.40
CA ASN A 446 41.44 11.31 4.06
C ASN A 446 40.85 12.56 4.71
N VAL A 447 40.81 12.58 6.04
CA VAL A 447 40.30 13.70 6.87
C VAL A 447 41.10 15.01 6.68
N THR A 448 42.25 14.95 6.01
CA THR A 448 43.20 16.06 5.87
C THR A 448 42.80 17.15 4.87
N ASP A 449 41.80 16.93 4.02
CA ASP A 449 41.46 17.87 2.92
C ASP A 449 40.12 18.61 3.12
N LEU A 450 39.49 18.49 4.29
CA LEU A 450 38.29 19.26 4.63
C LEU A 450 38.68 20.62 5.24
N PHE A 451 38.72 21.64 4.39
CA PHE A 451 38.82 23.03 4.84
C PHE A 451 37.47 23.72 4.67
N VAL A 452 37.01 24.40 5.73
CA VAL A 452 35.88 25.33 5.65
C VAL A 452 36.47 26.71 5.45
N GLU A 453 36.33 27.26 4.24
CA GLU A 453 36.57 28.69 4.01
C GLU A 453 35.27 29.47 4.15
N GLY A 454 35.32 30.55 4.91
CA GLY A 454 34.22 31.49 5.07
C GLY A 454 34.76 32.90 5.26
N VAL A 455 34.00 33.89 4.81
CA VAL A 455 34.31 35.31 5.02
C VAL A 455 33.34 35.86 6.06
N GLY A 456 33.87 36.38 7.17
CA GLY A 456 33.06 37.02 8.20
C GLY A 456 32.44 38.33 7.70
N ILE A 457 31.11 38.43 7.75
CA ILE A 457 30.39 39.67 7.42
C ILE A 457 30.64 40.68 8.54
N LYS A 458 31.38 41.75 8.26
CA LYS A 458 31.57 42.86 9.20
C LYS A 458 30.28 43.69 9.26
N THR A 459 29.50 43.52 10.32
CA THR A 459 28.45 44.48 10.64
C THR A 459 29.10 45.81 11.06
N SER A 460 28.80 46.89 10.33
CA SER A 460 29.26 48.22 10.70
C SER A 460 28.57 48.64 12.01
N ARG A 461 29.28 48.55 13.14
CA ARG A 461 28.88 49.27 14.35
C ARG A 461 29.07 50.75 14.11
N GLN A 462 27.98 51.48 13.87
CA GLN A 462 27.98 52.93 14.06
C GLN A 462 28.37 53.21 15.52
N LYS A 463 29.37 54.08 15.73
CA LYS A 463 29.77 54.55 17.05
C LYS A 463 28.67 55.45 17.61
N ALA A 464 27.89 54.94 18.56
CA ALA A 464 27.17 55.80 19.50
C ALA A 464 28.12 56.21 20.63
N ALA A 465 28.13 57.50 20.95
CA ALA A 465 29.01 58.13 21.95
C ALA A 465 28.72 57.62 23.38
N PRO A 466 29.70 57.69 24.30
CA PRO A 466 29.58 57.10 25.63
C PRO A 466 28.73 58.00 26.54
N ILE A 467 27.67 57.45 27.12
CA ILE A 467 27.09 58.00 28.35
C ILE A 467 27.61 57.16 29.50
N THR A 468 28.46 57.77 30.30
CA THR A 468 28.99 57.26 31.54
C THR A 468 27.97 57.39 32.67
N ASN A 469 27.94 56.34 33.48
CA ASN A 469 27.61 56.26 34.90
C ASN A 469 26.19 55.84 35.34
N PHE A 470 26.26 54.89 36.29
CA PHE A 470 25.34 54.52 37.35
C PHE A 470 24.47 53.26 37.19
N ASN A 471 24.79 52.31 38.08
CA ASN A 471 24.10 51.07 38.42
C ASN A 471 22.64 51.31 38.81
N PHE A 472 21.74 50.43 38.36
CA PHE A 472 20.39 50.29 38.90
C PHE A 472 20.05 48.80 39.07
N LEU A 473 20.74 48.15 40.00
CA LEU A 473 20.18 47.02 40.74
C LEU A 473 19.48 47.63 41.96
N ASP A 474 18.37 48.34 41.70
CA ASP A 474 17.54 48.93 42.76
C ASP A 474 16.08 49.08 42.33
N THR A 475 15.45 48.02 41.76
CA THR A 475 13.97 47.91 41.75
C THR A 475 13.47 46.47 41.57
N LEU A 476 13.85 45.56 42.48
CA LEU A 476 12.99 44.41 42.82
C LEU A 476 12.69 44.47 44.31
N ALA A 477 11.94 45.49 44.70
CA ALA A 477 11.27 45.58 46.00
C ALA A 477 9.96 46.37 45.85
N ARG A 478 8.87 45.65 45.55
CA ARG A 478 7.56 45.95 46.14
C ARG A 478 7.21 44.77 47.06
N ILE A 479 7.41 45.02 48.35
CA ILE A 479 6.99 44.26 49.55
C ILE A 479 5.42 44.28 49.61
N PRO A 480 4.69 43.28 50.17
CA PRO A 480 4.85 42.87 51.58
C PRO A 480 4.76 41.39 52.01
N GLN A 481 5.64 41.11 53.00
CA GLN A 481 5.49 40.34 54.26
C GLN A 481 4.96 38.89 54.23
N THR A 482 5.76 37.92 54.68
CA THR A 482 5.76 37.39 56.06
C THR A 482 6.65 36.12 56.23
N THR A 483 7.36 36.07 57.37
CA THR A 483 7.83 34.89 58.16
C THR A 483 8.70 33.79 57.50
N GLN A 484 10.01 33.75 57.77
CA GLN A 484 10.70 32.99 58.85
C GLN A 484 10.91 31.48 58.57
N CYS A 485 12.17 31.05 58.38
CA CYS A 485 12.93 30.11 59.25
C CYS A 485 14.01 29.27 58.53
N ALA A 486 15.24 29.38 59.07
CA ALA A 486 16.21 28.33 59.43
C ALA A 486 16.88 27.41 58.37
N SER A 487 18.22 27.53 58.32
CA SER A 487 19.24 26.50 58.03
C SER A 487 19.18 25.32 59.05
N PRO A 488 20.08 24.28 59.08
CA PRO A 488 21.29 24.04 58.28
C PRO A 488 21.64 22.55 57.92
N ASN A 489 22.74 22.41 57.16
CA ASN A 489 23.83 21.41 57.22
C ASN A 489 23.58 19.89 57.19
N HIS A 490 24.32 19.21 56.30
CA HIS A 490 25.24 18.15 56.72
C HIS A 490 26.40 17.94 55.72
N GLU A 491 27.61 18.27 56.17
CA GLU A 491 28.87 17.73 55.64
C GLU A 491 29.09 16.29 56.14
N LYS A 492 29.72 15.45 55.31
CA LYS A 492 30.66 14.42 55.77
C LYS A 492 31.84 14.27 54.80
N GLN A 493 33.03 14.43 55.37
CA GLN A 493 34.36 14.20 54.81
C GLN A 493 34.65 12.69 54.63
N GLY A 494 35.67 12.36 53.82
CA GLY A 494 36.57 11.25 54.17
C GLY A 494 37.18 10.38 53.05
N GLN A 495 38.23 10.91 52.42
CA GLN A 495 39.54 10.27 52.11
C GLN A 495 39.75 9.12 51.08
N SER A 496 40.95 9.26 50.48
CA SER A 496 41.62 8.65 49.31
C SER A 496 42.29 7.29 49.49
N ILE A 497 42.67 6.65 48.37
CA ILE A 497 44.01 6.17 47.88
C ILE A 497 43.72 5.16 46.72
N GLY A 498 44.41 5.00 45.58
CA GLY A 498 45.67 5.49 45.01
C GLY A 498 45.85 5.03 43.54
N THR A 499 46.89 5.55 42.89
CA THR A 499 47.34 5.56 41.47
C THR A 499 47.76 4.22 40.81
N VAL A 500 47.85 4.19 39.46
CA VAL A 500 49.10 3.93 38.64
C VAL A 500 48.84 4.03 37.11
N ASN A 501 49.80 4.64 36.41
CA ASN A 501 49.96 4.87 34.96
C ASN A 501 50.63 3.68 34.23
N ASN A 502 50.43 3.53 32.90
CA ASN A 502 51.56 3.41 31.94
C ASN A 502 51.19 3.51 30.45
N LYS A 503 52.10 4.14 29.69
CA LYS A 503 52.14 4.35 28.22
C LYS A 503 52.87 3.22 27.49
N GLN A 504 52.60 3.01 26.20
CA GLN A 504 53.57 2.46 25.22
C GLN A 504 53.42 3.09 23.81
N ASN A 505 54.58 3.34 23.18
CA ASN A 505 54.86 3.86 21.82
C ASN A 505 55.06 2.70 20.83
N ILE A 506 54.71 2.84 19.53
CA ILE A 506 55.49 2.31 18.38
C ILE A 506 55.33 3.22 17.12
N LYS A 507 56.45 3.47 16.41
CA LYS A 507 56.67 4.24 15.16
C LYS A 507 56.37 3.43 13.89
N MET A 508 55.92 4.09 12.80
CA MET A 508 55.90 3.56 11.42
C MET A 508 56.96 4.20 10.50
N LYS A 509 57.49 3.39 9.58
CA LYS A 509 58.46 3.72 8.52
C LYS A 509 57.74 3.92 7.18
N ILE A 510 58.27 4.84 6.37
CA ILE A 510 57.78 5.25 5.04
C ILE A 510 58.45 4.39 3.94
N GLU A 511 57.68 3.92 2.96
CA GLU A 511 58.18 3.51 1.64
C GLU A 511 57.38 4.20 0.52
N LYS A 512 58.11 4.62 -0.52
CA LYS A 512 57.67 5.39 -1.68
C LYS A 512 57.07 4.48 -2.75
N ALA A 513 55.92 4.86 -3.32
CA ALA A 513 55.36 4.26 -4.53
C ALA A 513 55.66 5.11 -5.77
N ILE A 514 55.96 4.43 -6.88
CA ILE A 514 56.31 4.95 -8.20
C ILE A 514 55.04 5.17 -9.03
N PHE A 515 55.01 6.26 -9.80
CA PHE A 515 53.93 6.66 -10.71
C PHE A 515 53.80 5.73 -11.93
N CYS A 516 52.56 5.45 -12.36
CA CYS A 516 52.22 5.06 -13.72
C CYS A 516 50.97 5.83 -14.18
N THR A 517 51.11 6.50 -15.31
CA THR A 517 50.13 7.34 -16.01
C THR A 517 49.18 6.50 -16.88
N LEU A 518 47.92 6.92 -16.99
CA LEU A 518 46.95 6.40 -17.96
C LEU A 518 46.58 7.48 -18.99
N PRO A 519 46.36 7.12 -20.27
CA PRO A 519 46.12 8.07 -21.35
C PRO A 519 44.65 8.47 -21.52
N ASN A 520 44.45 9.70 -22.00
CA ASN A 520 43.18 10.33 -22.35
C ASN A 520 42.47 9.66 -23.53
N SER A 521 41.13 9.66 -23.50
CA SER A 521 40.27 9.39 -24.66
C SER A 521 39.42 10.63 -24.98
N PRO A 522 39.24 11.01 -26.26
CA PRO A 522 38.64 12.29 -26.66
C PRO A 522 37.12 12.20 -26.81
N GLY A 523 36.47 13.35 -26.63
CA GLY A 523 35.02 13.50 -26.73
C GLY A 523 34.46 13.47 -28.14
N GLN A 524 33.13 13.51 -28.23
CA GLN A 524 32.39 13.85 -29.43
C GLN A 524 31.11 14.61 -29.05
N LEU A 525 30.87 15.66 -29.85
CA LEU A 525 29.64 16.39 -30.08
C LEU A 525 28.49 15.47 -30.50
#